data_AF-F0Z614-F1
#
_entry.id   AF-F0Z614-F1
#
_cell.length_a   1.000
_cell.length_b   1.000
_cell.length_c   1.000
_cell.angle_alpha   90.00
_cell.angle_beta   90.00
_cell.angle_gamma   90.00
#
_symmetry.space_group_name_H-M   'P 1'
#
loop_
_entity.id
_entity.type
_entity.pdbx_description
1 polymer ?
#
loop_
_entity_poly.entity_id
_entity_poly.type
_entity_poly.pdbx_seq_one_letter_code
_entity_poly.pdbx_strand_id
1 'polypeptide(L)'
;MDNVFFKVWRNKVIRKIILYHTKLYKQNRLISIEYIDKLRNFPHRNYILELIVKTSSGDALKVGDIPASVQKISFQTYFYQEIDIGFFPNGLKSLDFGKWFNKDLSGGRLPPLLETLKLGRSFNQKFSHGDLPDSLTDIRFSFSYSFNLGGGIIPRRVKKLSLPSYRFKIEKDDIPETVQKLWLGGCQQIQPNTLPSNLQFLSCKVDFVPDALPLSLKVLKIKNSCQLPKLNKGDIPPLVEELKIGGISEPLEPGVLPPSITKLTFTSSSLFTKGTLPPFLKELVFDYYNEPISKDCLPTSLEILSFGDVFDQPLNFIPNNLKKLTLGFFYNQNINVGDLPSSLTSLTLNGYYNPDTMHIPDSVTELIENY
;
A
#
# COMPACT_ATOMS: atom_id res chain seq x y z
N MET A 1 29.88 8.43 -57.05
CA MET A 1 28.52 8.01 -56.59
C MET A 1 28.57 7.39 -55.20
N ASP A 2 29.66 7.56 -54.46
CA ASP A 2 30.01 6.70 -53.32
C ASP A 2 29.43 7.17 -51.98
N ASN A 3 29.05 8.45 -51.88
CA ASN A 3 28.59 9.06 -50.62
C ASN A 3 27.24 8.48 -50.14
N VAL A 4 26.31 8.20 -51.05
CA VAL A 4 24.97 7.68 -50.71
C VAL A 4 25.04 6.22 -50.26
N PHE A 5 25.87 5.40 -50.92
CA PHE A 5 26.06 3.99 -50.56
C PHE A 5 26.61 3.84 -49.13
N PHE A 6 27.70 4.54 -48.80
CA PHE A 6 28.28 4.47 -47.45
C PHE A 6 27.32 4.99 -46.37
N LYS A 7 26.50 6.01 -46.67
CA LYS A 7 25.44 6.48 -45.75
C LYS A 7 24.37 5.43 -45.50
N VAL A 8 23.85 4.79 -46.56
CA VAL A 8 22.82 3.73 -46.43
C VAL A 8 23.39 2.51 -45.72
N TRP A 9 24.61 2.08 -46.06
CA TRP A 9 25.28 0.96 -45.42
C TRP A 9 25.52 1.23 -43.92
N ARG A 10 26.07 2.41 -43.58
CA ARG A 10 26.26 2.84 -42.20
C ARG A 10 24.94 2.84 -41.42
N ASN A 11 23.86 3.36 -42.00
CA ASN A 11 22.54 3.36 -41.36
C ASN A 11 22.00 1.95 -41.13
N LYS A 12 22.19 1.02 -42.08
CA LYS A 12 21.80 -0.39 -41.90
C LYS A 12 22.61 -1.06 -40.79
N VAL A 13 23.93 -0.82 -40.72
CA VAL A 13 24.80 -1.36 -39.66
C VAL A 13 24.43 -0.79 -38.29
N ILE A 14 24.28 0.54 -38.17
CA ILE A 14 23.85 1.20 -36.94
C ILE A 14 22.50 0.66 -36.48
N ARG A 15 21.52 0.53 -37.39
CA ARG A 15 20.21 -0.05 -37.07
C ARG A 15 20.34 -1.48 -36.54
N LYS A 16 21.17 -2.32 -37.14
CA LYS A 16 21.42 -3.69 -36.64
C LYS A 16 22.03 -3.69 -35.24
N ILE A 17 23.01 -2.82 -34.98
CA ILE A 17 23.65 -2.67 -33.67
C ILE A 17 22.65 -2.18 -32.62
N ILE A 18 21.83 -1.18 -32.94
CA ILE A 18 20.77 -0.67 -32.05
C ILE A 18 19.78 -1.80 -31.72
N LEU A 19 19.32 -2.54 -32.71
CA LEU A 19 18.39 -3.66 -32.50
C LEU A 19 19.01 -4.75 -31.63
N TYR A 20 20.28 -5.07 -31.83
CA TYR A 20 21.03 -6.02 -31.03
C TYR A 20 21.11 -5.59 -29.56
N HIS A 21 21.56 -4.37 -29.28
CA HIS A 21 21.65 -3.87 -27.90
C HIS A 21 20.27 -3.65 -27.25
N THR A 22 19.26 -3.27 -28.03
CA THR A 22 17.87 -3.19 -27.55
C THR A 22 17.37 -4.55 -27.12
N LYS A 23 17.69 -5.61 -27.87
CA LYS A 23 17.34 -6.99 -27.51
C LYS A 23 18.05 -7.41 -26.21
N LEU A 24 19.36 -7.16 -26.11
CA LEU A 24 20.13 -7.46 -24.89
C LEU A 24 19.58 -6.70 -23.67
N TYR A 25 19.26 -5.42 -23.81
CA TYR A 25 18.66 -4.64 -22.73
C TYR A 25 17.34 -5.24 -22.27
N LYS A 26 16.42 -5.53 -23.20
CA LYS A 26 15.12 -6.13 -22.84
C LYS A 26 15.26 -7.47 -22.13
N GLN A 27 16.26 -8.27 -22.52
CA GLN A 27 16.50 -9.60 -21.96
C GLN A 27 17.21 -9.57 -20.59
N ASN A 28 18.08 -8.59 -20.35
CA ASN A 28 19.00 -8.61 -19.21
C ASN A 28 18.79 -7.48 -18.19
N ARG A 29 17.81 -6.58 -18.41
CA ARG A 29 17.54 -5.45 -17.50
C ARG A 29 17.18 -5.87 -16.07
N LEU A 30 16.52 -7.02 -15.92
CA LEU A 30 16.12 -7.60 -14.65
C LEU A 30 16.68 -9.01 -14.61
N ILE A 31 17.47 -9.30 -13.57
CA ILE A 31 17.95 -10.67 -13.32
C ILE A 31 17.64 -11.10 -11.90
N SER A 32 17.41 -12.39 -11.74
CA SER A 32 17.26 -13.03 -10.44
C SER A 32 18.36 -14.07 -10.28
N ILE A 33 19.13 -13.98 -9.20
CA ILE A 33 20.22 -14.89 -8.91
C ILE A 33 19.93 -15.71 -7.65
N GLU A 34 20.28 -16.98 -7.69
CA GLU A 34 20.22 -17.90 -6.53
C GLU A 34 21.61 -18.11 -5.92
N TYR A 35 22.66 -17.87 -6.70
CA TYR A 35 24.05 -18.04 -6.32
C TYR A 35 24.84 -16.82 -6.81
N ILE A 36 25.81 -16.37 -6.02
CA ILE A 36 26.58 -15.15 -6.31
C ILE A 36 27.47 -15.32 -7.54
N ASP A 37 28.02 -16.50 -7.78
CA ASP A 37 28.84 -16.75 -8.98
C ASP A 37 28.05 -16.60 -10.28
N LYS A 38 26.73 -16.80 -10.27
CA LYS A 38 25.88 -16.48 -11.42
C LYS A 38 25.94 -14.99 -11.74
N LEU A 39 26.10 -14.10 -10.75
CA LEU A 39 26.25 -12.65 -10.97
C LEU A 39 27.64 -12.30 -11.49
N ARG A 40 28.70 -12.87 -10.90
CA ARG A 40 30.09 -12.60 -11.28
C ARG A 40 30.38 -12.99 -12.73
N ASN A 41 29.87 -14.16 -13.13
CA ASN A 41 30.07 -14.74 -14.46
C ASN A 41 28.96 -14.39 -15.46
N PHE A 42 28.00 -13.53 -15.08
CA PHE A 42 26.89 -13.20 -15.97
C PHE A 42 27.40 -12.51 -17.24
N PRO A 43 27.02 -12.95 -18.45
CA PRO A 43 27.32 -12.21 -19.67
C PRO A 43 26.51 -10.91 -19.68
N HIS A 44 27.04 -9.83 -20.26
CA HIS A 44 26.29 -8.57 -20.42
C HIS A 44 25.87 -7.88 -19.09
N ARG A 45 26.68 -8.00 -18.02
CA ARG A 45 26.43 -7.38 -16.69
C ARG A 45 26.05 -5.90 -16.72
N ASN A 46 26.58 -5.14 -17.67
CA ASN A 46 26.31 -3.70 -17.81
C ASN A 46 24.85 -3.37 -18.20
N TYR A 47 24.06 -4.37 -18.63
CA TYR A 47 22.65 -4.18 -18.93
C TYR A 47 21.75 -4.39 -17.70
N ILE A 48 22.28 -4.91 -16.60
CA ILE A 48 21.50 -5.17 -15.39
C ILE A 48 21.16 -3.83 -14.72
N LEU A 49 19.86 -3.55 -14.60
CA LEU A 49 19.33 -2.39 -13.86
C LEU A 49 18.65 -2.81 -12.56
N GLU A 50 18.04 -4.00 -12.55
CA GLU A 50 17.32 -4.54 -11.40
C GLU A 50 17.87 -5.93 -11.06
N LEU A 51 18.29 -6.10 -9.80
CA LEU A 51 18.88 -7.33 -9.29
C LEU A 51 18.05 -7.89 -8.15
N ILE A 52 17.55 -9.12 -8.31
CA ILE A 52 16.91 -9.89 -7.24
C ILE A 52 17.89 -10.94 -6.74
N VAL A 53 18.24 -10.89 -5.46
CA VAL A 53 19.16 -11.83 -4.82
C VAL A 53 18.35 -12.78 -3.94
N LYS A 54 18.24 -14.05 -4.37
CA LYS A 54 17.47 -15.10 -3.69
C LYS A 54 18.27 -15.98 -2.73
N THR A 55 19.60 -15.82 -2.73
CA THR A 55 20.51 -16.80 -2.12
C THR A 55 20.34 -16.98 -0.61
N SER A 56 20.60 -18.19 -0.15
CA SER A 56 20.68 -18.59 1.26
C SER A 56 22.07 -19.13 1.65
N SER A 57 23.02 -19.21 0.71
CA SER A 57 24.20 -20.08 0.86
C SER A 57 25.54 -19.35 0.68
N GLY A 58 26.34 -19.40 1.74
CA GLY A 58 27.80 -19.59 1.75
C GLY A 58 28.67 -18.41 1.30
N ASP A 59 28.58 -18.02 0.03
CA ASP A 59 29.45 -16.99 -0.51
C ASP A 59 28.94 -15.60 -0.15
N ALA A 60 29.86 -14.70 0.14
CA ALA A 60 29.57 -13.30 0.37
C ALA A 60 29.68 -12.51 -0.95
N LEU A 61 28.74 -11.60 -1.19
CA LEU A 61 28.91 -10.52 -2.15
C LEU A 61 30.06 -9.63 -1.68
N LYS A 62 30.95 -9.23 -2.57
CA LYS A 62 32.08 -8.35 -2.27
C LYS A 62 31.85 -6.98 -2.91
N VAL A 63 32.55 -5.98 -2.39
CA VAL A 63 32.64 -4.66 -3.03
C VAL A 63 33.05 -4.85 -4.51
N GLY A 64 32.26 -4.29 -5.43
CA GLY A 64 32.47 -4.41 -6.88
C GLY A 64 31.78 -5.62 -7.56
N ASP A 65 31.20 -6.57 -6.82
CA ASP A 65 30.44 -7.68 -7.42
C ASP A 65 29.13 -7.19 -8.07
N ILE A 66 28.55 -6.11 -7.55
CA ILE A 66 27.33 -5.51 -8.08
C ILE A 66 27.71 -4.51 -9.17
N PRO A 67 27.25 -4.68 -10.43
CA PRO A 67 27.57 -3.76 -11.52
C PRO A 67 27.11 -2.32 -11.24
N ALA A 68 27.89 -1.34 -11.68
CA ALA A 68 27.58 0.09 -11.50
C ALA A 68 26.28 0.53 -12.21
N SER A 69 25.80 -0.24 -13.20
CA SER A 69 24.53 -0.01 -13.88
C SER A 69 23.30 -0.30 -13.02
N VAL A 70 23.45 -1.08 -11.93
CA VAL A 70 22.32 -1.51 -11.10
C VAL A 70 21.72 -0.31 -10.35
N GLN A 71 20.43 -0.12 -10.54
CA GLN A 71 19.64 0.95 -9.92
C GLN A 71 18.69 0.43 -8.85
N LYS A 72 18.31 -0.86 -8.89
CA LYS A 72 17.45 -1.46 -7.88
C LYS A 72 17.98 -2.81 -7.43
N ILE A 73 17.99 -3.03 -6.13
CA ILE A 73 18.33 -4.31 -5.52
C ILE A 73 17.19 -4.73 -4.60
N SER A 74 16.81 -6.00 -4.71
CA SER A 74 15.95 -6.66 -3.74
C SER A 74 16.60 -7.95 -3.27
N PHE A 75 16.96 -7.97 -1.99
CA PHE A 75 17.32 -9.18 -1.29
C PHE A 75 16.04 -9.91 -0.86
N GLN A 76 16.01 -11.23 -1.02
CA GLN A 76 14.91 -12.05 -0.53
C GLN A 76 15.12 -12.44 0.95
N THR A 77 14.62 -13.61 1.34
CA THR A 77 14.46 -13.99 2.75
C THR A 77 15.78 -14.01 3.53
N TYR A 78 16.86 -14.58 3.01
CA TYR A 78 18.00 -15.02 3.81
C TYR A 78 19.29 -14.19 3.67
N PHE A 79 19.20 -12.88 3.44
CA PHE A 79 20.40 -12.02 3.36
C PHE A 79 20.89 -11.59 4.75
N TYR A 80 21.98 -12.20 5.23
CA TYR A 80 22.55 -11.99 6.57
C TYR A 80 23.93 -11.31 6.57
N GLN A 81 24.43 -10.97 5.40
CA GLN A 81 25.78 -10.49 5.22
C GLN A 81 25.98 -9.08 5.79
N GLU A 82 27.16 -8.82 6.34
CA GLU A 82 27.59 -7.46 6.65
C GLU A 82 27.86 -6.65 5.38
N ILE A 83 27.68 -5.34 5.51
CA ILE A 83 27.76 -4.39 4.41
C ILE A 83 28.88 -3.43 4.73
N ASP A 84 29.91 -3.46 3.90
CA ASP A 84 31.02 -2.53 3.98
C ASP A 84 30.68 -1.22 3.25
N ILE A 85 31.45 -0.17 3.55
CA ILE A 85 31.37 1.09 2.81
C ILE A 85 31.71 0.81 1.34
N GLY A 86 30.91 1.36 0.43
CA GLY A 86 31.08 1.15 -1.02
C GLY A 86 30.55 -0.20 -1.53
N PHE A 87 29.89 -1.01 -0.68
CA PHE A 87 29.28 -2.27 -1.09
C PHE A 87 28.24 -2.10 -2.21
N PHE A 88 27.43 -1.04 -2.13
CA PHE A 88 26.43 -0.71 -3.14
C PHE A 88 26.98 0.27 -4.19
N PRO A 89 26.57 0.16 -5.47
CA PRO A 89 26.97 1.13 -6.48
C PRO A 89 26.35 2.51 -6.21
N ASN A 90 27.09 3.58 -6.49
CA ASN A 90 26.64 4.96 -6.26
C ASN A 90 25.34 5.32 -7.00
N GLY A 91 25.06 4.66 -8.13
CA GLY A 91 23.85 4.85 -8.92
C GLY A 91 22.59 4.16 -8.36
N LEU A 92 22.70 3.45 -7.23
CA LEU A 92 21.58 2.71 -6.67
C LEU A 92 20.48 3.65 -6.16
N LYS A 93 19.25 3.44 -6.63
CA LYS A 93 18.06 4.23 -6.32
C LYS A 93 17.08 3.55 -5.39
N SER A 94 16.98 2.23 -5.45
CA SER A 94 16.06 1.45 -4.61
C SER A 94 16.76 0.26 -3.98
N LEU A 95 16.56 0.09 -2.68
CA LEU A 95 17.13 -1.01 -1.91
C LEU A 95 16.05 -1.63 -1.02
N ASP A 96 15.88 -2.94 -1.17
CA ASP A 96 14.96 -3.76 -0.38
C ASP A 96 15.74 -4.91 0.27
N PHE A 97 15.82 -4.92 1.60
CA PHE A 97 16.60 -5.88 2.37
C PHE A 97 15.89 -7.22 2.64
N GLY A 98 14.67 -7.41 2.14
CA GLY A 98 13.97 -8.68 2.26
C GLY A 98 13.37 -8.89 3.64
N LYS A 99 13.46 -10.10 4.21
CA LYS A 99 12.74 -10.42 5.47
C LYS A 99 13.64 -10.42 6.70
N TRP A 100 14.84 -11.00 6.65
CA TRP A 100 15.60 -11.33 7.87
C TRP A 100 16.90 -10.53 8.08
N PHE A 101 17.23 -9.59 7.19
CA PHE A 101 18.43 -8.75 7.35
C PHE A 101 18.38 -7.91 8.63
N ASN A 102 19.45 -7.95 9.43
CA ASN A 102 19.57 -7.23 10.70
C ASN A 102 21.03 -6.83 11.01
N LYS A 103 21.79 -6.40 10.00
CA LYS A 103 23.16 -5.90 10.18
C LYS A 103 23.18 -4.38 10.19
N ASP A 104 24.21 -3.82 10.81
CA ASP A 104 24.38 -2.37 10.93
C ASP A 104 24.48 -1.69 9.56
N LEU A 105 23.79 -0.57 9.40
CA LEU A 105 23.74 0.26 8.20
C LEU A 105 24.26 1.68 8.44
N SER A 106 24.76 1.97 9.65
CA SER A 106 25.31 3.27 10.01
C SER A 106 26.63 3.59 9.28
N GLY A 107 27.10 4.82 9.38
CA GLY A 107 28.46 5.19 8.95
C GLY A 107 28.68 5.18 7.43
N GLY A 108 27.66 5.53 6.64
CA GLY A 108 27.80 5.68 5.18
C GLY A 108 27.78 4.37 4.39
N ARG A 109 27.27 3.28 4.96
CA ARG A 109 27.07 1.99 4.25
C ARG A 109 25.97 2.02 3.21
N LEU A 110 25.04 2.97 3.32
CA LEU A 110 23.99 3.21 2.33
C LEU A 110 24.50 4.17 1.24
N PRO A 111 24.17 3.93 -0.04
CA PRO A 111 24.63 4.78 -1.13
C PRO A 111 23.96 6.17 -1.08
N PRO A 112 24.69 7.25 -1.44
CA PRO A 112 24.25 8.62 -1.18
C PRO A 112 23.12 9.12 -2.10
N LEU A 113 22.81 8.40 -3.19
CA LEU A 113 21.74 8.75 -4.14
C LEU A 113 20.48 7.88 -3.98
N LEU A 114 20.40 7.11 -2.90
CA LEU A 114 19.30 6.19 -2.63
C LEU A 114 17.99 6.95 -2.40
N GLU A 115 16.94 6.59 -3.11
CA GLU A 115 15.63 7.26 -3.07
C GLU A 115 14.58 6.43 -2.33
N THR A 116 14.71 5.10 -2.35
CA THR A 116 13.81 4.17 -1.67
C THR A 116 14.59 3.16 -0.85
N LEU A 117 14.24 3.04 0.43
CA LEU A 117 14.81 2.05 1.35
C LEU A 117 13.71 1.26 2.05
N LYS A 118 13.77 -0.07 1.95
CA LYS A 118 12.90 -0.97 2.72
C LYS A 118 13.75 -1.85 3.63
N LEU A 119 13.62 -1.61 4.92
CA LEU A 119 14.22 -2.41 5.96
C LEU A 119 13.37 -3.68 6.13
N GLY A 120 14.05 -4.82 6.13
CA GLY A 120 13.37 -6.11 6.22
C GLY A 120 12.65 -6.30 7.55
N ARG A 121 11.73 -7.29 7.63
CA ARG A 121 10.86 -7.50 8.80
C ARG A 121 11.60 -7.69 10.13
N SER A 122 12.85 -8.16 10.11
CA SER A 122 13.67 -8.43 11.29
C SER A 122 14.72 -7.36 11.60
N PHE A 123 14.84 -6.31 10.78
CA PHE A 123 15.86 -5.27 11.02
C PHE A 123 15.57 -4.54 12.32
N ASN A 124 16.58 -4.45 13.19
CA ASN A 124 16.51 -3.82 14.50
C ASN A 124 17.90 -3.30 14.93
N GLN A 125 18.53 -2.48 14.07
CA GLN A 125 19.72 -1.73 14.42
C GLN A 125 19.37 -0.24 14.56
N LYS A 126 19.99 0.44 15.51
CA LYS A 126 19.70 1.85 15.79
C LYS A 126 20.25 2.75 14.67
N PHE A 127 19.43 3.68 14.19
CA PHE A 127 19.90 4.80 13.39
C PHE A 127 20.15 6.03 14.27
N SER A 128 21.17 6.80 13.89
CA SER A 128 21.47 8.13 14.40
C SER A 128 21.36 9.17 13.28
N HIS A 129 21.43 10.43 13.65
CA HIS A 129 21.43 11.53 12.69
C HIS A 129 22.53 11.34 11.63
N GLY A 130 22.17 11.43 10.35
CA GLY A 130 23.09 11.30 9.22
C GLY A 130 23.32 9.87 8.70
N ASP A 131 22.83 8.82 9.38
CA ASP A 131 22.99 7.44 8.89
C ASP A 131 22.12 7.14 7.65
N LEU A 132 20.96 7.81 7.54
CA LEU A 132 20.05 7.68 6.40
C LEU A 132 20.38 8.75 5.34
N PRO A 133 20.60 8.39 4.06
CA PRO A 133 20.92 9.36 3.01
C PRO A 133 19.84 10.43 2.81
N ASP A 134 20.27 11.70 2.66
CA ASP A 134 19.37 12.84 2.44
C ASP A 134 18.53 12.75 1.15
N SER A 135 18.94 11.93 0.19
CA SER A 135 18.21 11.68 -1.05
C SER A 135 16.91 10.87 -0.87
N LEU A 136 16.71 10.23 0.29
CA LEU A 136 15.59 9.33 0.51
C LEU A 136 14.24 10.04 0.42
N THR A 137 13.30 9.39 -0.27
CA THR A 137 11.91 9.87 -0.46
C THR A 137 10.87 8.86 0.02
N ASP A 138 11.20 7.58 0.07
CA ASP A 138 10.34 6.48 0.57
C ASP A 138 11.16 5.59 1.51
N ILE A 139 10.74 5.51 2.77
CA ILE A 139 11.38 4.66 3.78
C ILE A 139 10.34 3.76 4.41
N ARG A 140 10.65 2.46 4.48
CA ARG A 140 9.85 1.47 5.21
C ARG A 140 10.69 0.83 6.29
N PHE A 141 10.32 1.10 7.54
CA PHE A 141 10.90 0.46 8.70
C PHE A 141 10.36 -0.96 8.90
N SER A 142 11.16 -1.72 9.64
CA SER A 142 10.90 -3.08 10.06
C SER A 142 9.77 -3.17 11.08
N PHE A 143 9.13 -4.35 11.17
CA PHE A 143 8.20 -4.68 12.26
C PHE A 143 8.92 -4.95 13.58
N SER A 144 10.21 -5.29 13.53
CA SER A 144 11.04 -5.53 14.71
C SER A 144 11.80 -4.30 15.19
N TYR A 145 11.68 -3.15 14.51
CA TYR A 145 12.42 -1.95 14.88
C TYR A 145 11.96 -1.42 16.24
N SER A 146 12.86 -1.40 17.22
CA SER A 146 12.55 -1.11 18.63
C SER A 146 13.23 0.15 19.17
N PHE A 147 13.72 1.05 18.30
CA PHE A 147 14.38 2.28 18.71
C PHE A 147 13.49 3.50 18.47
N ASN A 148 13.65 4.52 19.31
CA ASN A 148 12.97 5.80 19.16
C ASN A 148 13.49 6.54 17.92
N LEU A 149 12.59 7.12 17.13
CA LEU A 149 12.91 7.97 16.00
C LEU A 149 12.89 9.42 16.49
N GLY A 150 13.98 9.87 17.12
CA GLY A 150 14.10 11.27 17.49
C GLY A 150 14.22 12.20 16.27
N GLY A 151 13.99 13.49 16.51
CA GLY A 151 14.13 14.54 15.52
C GLY A 151 15.42 14.46 14.69
N GLY A 152 15.27 14.51 13.37
CA GLY A 152 16.39 14.54 12.42
C GLY A 152 16.98 13.17 12.05
N ILE A 153 16.44 12.04 12.54
CA ILE A 153 16.79 10.71 12.02
C ILE A 153 16.19 10.50 10.62
N ILE A 154 14.92 10.85 10.44
CA ILE A 154 14.26 10.74 9.14
C ILE A 154 14.67 11.94 8.26
N PRO A 155 15.24 11.70 7.06
CA PRO A 155 15.68 12.79 6.19
C PRO A 155 14.55 13.70 5.72
N ARG A 156 14.86 14.98 5.49
CA ARG A 156 13.87 16.02 5.16
C ARG A 156 13.23 15.87 3.78
N ARG A 157 13.71 14.97 2.91
CA ARG A 157 13.11 14.71 1.57
C ARG A 157 12.10 13.56 1.57
N VAL A 158 11.92 12.88 2.70
CA VAL A 158 11.00 11.74 2.81
C VAL A 158 9.56 12.18 2.64
N LYS A 159 8.87 11.59 1.67
CA LYS A 159 7.45 11.81 1.38
C LYS A 159 6.56 10.65 1.84
N LYS A 160 7.13 9.45 1.88
CA LYS A 160 6.45 8.21 2.27
C LYS A 160 7.21 7.56 3.42
N LEU A 161 6.55 7.41 4.55
CA LEU A 161 7.14 6.82 5.75
C LEU A 161 6.26 5.69 6.27
N SER A 162 6.83 4.51 6.43
CA SER A 162 6.14 3.37 7.03
C SER A 162 6.85 2.94 8.32
N LEU A 163 6.12 3.03 9.43
CA LEU A 163 6.48 2.68 10.79
C LEU A 163 5.48 1.63 11.32
N PRO A 164 5.56 0.37 10.87
CA PRO A 164 4.48 -0.59 11.07
C PRO A 164 4.31 -1.10 12.51
N SER A 165 5.32 -0.93 13.38
CA SER A 165 5.33 -1.42 14.76
C SER A 165 6.17 -0.54 15.70
N TYR A 166 6.09 0.78 15.49
CA TYR A 166 6.82 1.78 16.26
C TYR A 166 6.17 2.00 17.63
N ARG A 167 6.82 1.66 18.75
CA ARG A 167 6.18 1.61 20.08
C ARG A 167 6.29 2.88 20.92
N PHE A 168 6.98 3.89 20.43
CA PHE A 168 7.23 5.12 21.16
C PHE A 168 6.11 6.14 20.91
N LYS A 169 6.01 7.12 21.80
CA LYS A 169 5.22 8.33 21.54
C LYS A 169 5.87 9.09 20.39
N ILE A 170 5.06 9.62 19.48
CA ILE A 170 5.54 10.55 18.46
C ILE A 170 5.64 11.93 19.11
N GLU A 171 6.83 12.50 19.06
CA GLU A 171 7.08 13.89 19.46
C GLU A 171 7.07 14.81 18.24
N LYS A 172 6.98 16.11 18.51
CA LYS A 172 7.10 17.12 17.46
C LYS A 172 8.46 16.97 16.77
N ASP A 173 8.49 17.09 15.45
CA ASP A 173 9.69 17.02 14.60
C ASP A 173 10.32 15.62 14.42
N ASP A 174 9.79 14.57 15.06
CA ASP A 174 10.21 13.16 14.79
C ASP A 174 9.91 12.76 13.34
N ILE A 175 8.78 13.21 12.82
CA ILE A 175 8.33 13.00 11.45
C ILE A 175 8.43 14.32 10.69
N PRO A 176 9.22 14.41 9.59
CA PRO A 176 9.36 15.64 8.82
C PRO A 176 8.05 16.14 8.19
N GLU A 177 7.88 17.46 8.11
CA GLU A 177 6.74 18.14 7.46
C GLU A 177 6.55 17.80 5.97
N THR A 178 7.57 17.22 5.34
CA THR A 178 7.53 16.77 3.95
C THR A 178 6.84 15.42 3.75
N VAL A 179 6.56 14.68 4.83
CA VAL A 179 5.86 13.40 4.77
C VAL A 179 4.39 13.63 4.40
N GLN A 180 4.00 13.03 3.27
CA GLN A 180 2.64 13.11 2.73
C GLN A 180 1.85 11.81 2.95
N LYS A 181 2.55 10.67 3.08
CA LYS A 181 1.93 9.37 3.33
C LYS A 181 2.59 8.67 4.50
N LEU A 182 1.82 8.40 5.53
CA LEU A 182 2.27 7.77 6.76
C LEU A 182 1.51 6.46 7.00
N TRP A 183 2.26 5.38 7.17
CA TRP A 183 1.74 4.14 7.76
C TRP A 183 2.32 4.02 9.15
N LEU A 184 1.45 4.04 10.16
CA LEU A 184 1.82 4.05 11.55
C LEU A 184 1.14 2.88 12.26
N GLY A 185 1.92 2.07 12.96
CA GLY A 185 1.37 1.00 13.77
C GLY A 185 2.16 0.76 15.03
N GLY A 186 1.47 0.33 16.07
CA GLY A 186 2.06 -0.05 17.36
C GLY A 186 2.48 1.10 18.26
N CYS A 187 2.28 2.36 17.88
CA CYS A 187 2.66 3.51 18.72
C CYS A 187 1.66 3.73 19.85
N GLN A 188 2.03 4.63 20.76
CA GLN A 188 1.07 5.16 21.73
C GLN A 188 0.06 6.09 21.04
N GLN A 189 -1.01 6.43 21.76
CA GLN A 189 -2.08 7.31 21.28
C GLN A 189 -1.53 8.58 20.62
N ILE A 190 -1.97 8.86 19.39
CA ILE A 190 -1.53 10.04 18.63
C ILE A 190 -2.03 11.31 19.33
N GLN A 191 -1.12 12.28 19.53
CA GLN A 191 -1.39 13.54 20.23
C GLN A 191 -1.51 14.72 19.24
N PRO A 192 -2.16 15.83 19.63
CA PRO A 192 -2.26 17.02 18.79
C PRO A 192 -0.88 17.58 18.43
N ASN A 193 -0.77 18.13 17.21
CA ASN A 193 0.45 18.76 16.69
C ASN A 193 1.70 17.83 16.62
N THR A 194 1.51 16.51 16.61
CA THR A 194 2.62 15.54 16.45
C THR A 194 2.78 15.00 15.03
N LEU A 195 1.71 15.05 14.23
CA LEU A 195 1.74 14.64 12.84
C LEU A 195 2.03 15.83 11.90
N PRO A 196 2.69 15.59 10.76
CA PRO A 196 2.93 16.62 9.74
C PRO A 196 1.65 17.32 9.28
N SER A 197 1.71 18.63 9.13
CA SER A 197 0.57 19.46 8.71
C SER A 197 0.11 19.19 7.27
N ASN A 198 1.02 18.72 6.39
CA ASN A 198 0.74 18.42 4.98
C ASN A 198 0.39 16.94 4.71
N LEU A 199 0.09 16.16 5.76
CA LEU A 199 -0.17 14.74 5.64
C LEU A 199 -1.49 14.45 4.91
N GLN A 200 -1.42 13.79 3.75
CA GLN A 200 -2.58 13.49 2.91
C GLN A 200 -3.13 12.07 3.13
N PHE A 201 -2.27 11.14 3.54
CA PHE A 201 -2.63 9.75 3.78
C PHE A 201 -2.11 9.31 5.16
N LEU A 202 -3.02 8.80 5.98
CA LEU A 202 -2.69 8.14 7.24
C LEU A 202 -3.33 6.75 7.27
N SER A 203 -2.51 5.73 7.49
CA SER A 203 -3.00 4.43 7.96
C SER A 203 -2.48 4.19 9.36
N CYS A 204 -3.38 4.11 10.34
CA CYS A 204 -3.05 3.89 11.73
C CYS A 204 -3.63 2.57 12.26
N LYS A 205 -2.93 2.00 13.23
CA LYS A 205 -3.34 0.86 14.06
C LYS A 205 -3.49 1.25 15.54
N VAL A 206 -3.52 2.55 15.79
CA VAL A 206 -3.41 3.17 17.10
C VAL A 206 -4.49 4.21 17.27
N ASP A 207 -4.97 4.36 18.50
CA ASP A 207 -5.96 5.36 18.86
C ASP A 207 -5.38 6.78 18.77
N PHE A 208 -6.27 7.77 18.73
CA PHE A 208 -5.91 9.18 18.68
C PHE A 208 -6.86 9.96 19.57
N VAL A 209 -6.38 11.08 20.13
CA VAL A 209 -7.24 12.02 20.87
C VAL A 209 -7.94 12.98 19.89
N PRO A 210 -9.00 13.70 20.30
CA PRO A 210 -9.55 14.80 19.52
C PRO A 210 -8.46 15.78 19.06
N ASP A 211 -8.62 16.34 17.86
CA ASP A 211 -7.68 17.27 17.22
C ASP A 211 -6.28 16.70 16.90
N ALA A 212 -6.05 15.40 17.07
CA ALA A 212 -4.77 14.77 16.74
C ALA A 212 -4.50 14.64 15.24
N LEU A 213 -5.56 14.59 14.42
CA LEU A 213 -5.46 14.33 12.99
C LEU A 213 -5.34 15.63 12.18
N PRO A 214 -4.37 15.74 11.26
CA PRO A 214 -4.19 16.95 10.47
C PRO A 214 -5.33 17.17 9.47
N LEU A 215 -5.74 18.44 9.31
CA LEU A 215 -6.86 18.84 8.46
C LEU A 215 -6.66 18.58 6.96
N SER A 216 -5.42 18.37 6.53
CA SER A 216 -5.05 18.08 5.13
C SER A 216 -5.30 16.64 4.70
N LEU A 217 -5.71 15.75 5.62
CA LEU A 217 -5.95 14.35 5.33
C LEU A 217 -7.07 14.15 4.31
N LYS A 218 -6.75 13.35 3.28
CA LYS A 218 -7.69 12.87 2.26
C LYS A 218 -8.04 11.40 2.42
N VAL A 219 -7.09 10.62 2.93
CA VAL A 219 -7.27 9.17 3.12
C VAL A 219 -6.91 8.80 4.54
N LEU A 220 -7.86 8.21 5.24
CA LEU A 220 -7.69 7.75 6.62
C LEU A 220 -8.06 6.27 6.73
N LYS A 221 -7.12 5.45 7.21
CA LYS A 221 -7.31 4.01 7.39
C LYS A 221 -7.00 3.61 8.82
N ILE A 222 -8.05 3.51 9.62
CA ILE A 222 -8.03 3.04 11.00
C ILE A 222 -8.27 1.52 10.97
N LYS A 223 -7.29 0.74 11.44
CA LYS A 223 -7.35 -0.73 11.42
C LYS A 223 -7.81 -1.29 12.77
N ASN A 224 -8.47 -2.46 12.73
CA ASN A 224 -9.10 -3.20 13.86
C ASN A 224 -8.31 -3.34 15.19
N SER A 225 -7.01 -3.00 15.25
CA SER A 225 -6.25 -3.05 16.50
C SER A 225 -6.42 -1.80 17.39
N CYS A 226 -7.04 -0.73 16.87
CA CYS A 226 -7.49 0.40 17.65
C CYS A 226 -8.70 -0.04 18.49
N GLN A 227 -8.61 -0.04 19.82
CA GLN A 227 -9.82 -0.11 20.65
C GLN A 227 -10.40 1.31 20.73
N LEU A 228 -10.90 1.82 19.60
CA LEU A 228 -11.56 3.12 19.59
C LEU A 228 -12.91 2.96 20.30
N PRO A 229 -13.08 3.50 21.52
CA PRO A 229 -14.29 3.27 22.28
C PRO A 229 -15.49 3.92 21.58
N LYS A 230 -15.28 5.14 21.05
CA LYS A 230 -16.28 5.95 20.36
C LYS A 230 -15.61 6.94 19.42
N LEU A 231 -16.25 7.22 18.29
CA LEU A 231 -15.89 8.30 17.38
C LEU A 231 -16.90 9.44 17.50
N ASN A 232 -16.43 10.66 17.74
CA ASN A 232 -17.27 11.84 17.91
C ASN A 232 -17.24 12.74 16.67
N LYS A 233 -18.24 13.61 16.56
CA LYS A 233 -18.30 14.63 15.52
C LYS A 233 -17.06 15.54 15.60
N GLY A 234 -16.32 15.63 14.49
CA GLY A 234 -15.10 16.43 14.38
C GLY A 234 -13.81 15.63 14.50
N ASP A 235 -13.85 14.39 14.99
CA ASP A 235 -12.66 13.54 15.14
C ASP A 235 -12.04 13.16 13.78
N ILE A 236 -12.87 13.02 12.74
CA ILE A 236 -12.43 12.77 11.37
C ILE A 236 -12.31 14.12 10.63
N PRO A 237 -11.13 14.45 10.06
CA PRO A 237 -10.94 15.69 9.34
C PRO A 237 -11.94 15.89 8.19
N PRO A 238 -12.40 17.12 7.95
CA PRO A 238 -13.50 17.39 7.02
C PRO A 238 -13.13 17.19 5.54
N LEU A 239 -11.86 17.00 5.19
CA LEU A 239 -11.40 16.77 3.82
C LEU A 239 -11.16 15.29 3.49
N VAL A 240 -11.47 14.36 4.40
CA VAL A 240 -11.30 12.92 4.17
C VAL A 240 -12.29 12.43 3.12
N GLU A 241 -11.76 11.94 2.00
CA GLU A 241 -12.50 11.42 0.85
C GLU A 241 -12.62 9.88 0.92
N GLU A 242 -11.58 9.20 1.40
CA GLU A 242 -11.54 7.73 1.61
C GLU A 242 -11.31 7.40 3.07
N LEU A 243 -12.25 6.66 3.65
CA LEU A 243 -12.22 6.26 5.05
C LEU A 243 -12.35 4.73 5.16
N LYS A 244 -11.36 4.10 5.80
CA LYS A 244 -11.48 2.70 6.26
C LYS A 244 -11.49 2.71 7.77
N ILE A 245 -12.55 2.20 8.37
CA ILE A 245 -12.68 2.08 9.82
C ILE A 245 -12.88 0.63 10.23
N GLY A 246 -12.19 0.27 11.30
CA GLY A 246 -12.29 -1.02 11.93
C GLY A 246 -12.17 -0.92 13.44
N GLY A 247 -12.81 -1.84 14.15
CA GLY A 247 -12.65 -2.01 15.61
C GLY A 247 -13.38 -0.97 16.45
N ILE A 248 -14.42 -0.31 15.93
CA ILE A 248 -15.28 0.56 16.76
C ILE A 248 -16.17 -0.33 17.63
N SER A 249 -16.17 -0.10 18.95
CA SER A 249 -17.04 -0.82 19.88
C SER A 249 -18.47 -0.28 19.92
N GLU A 250 -18.65 1.01 19.68
CA GLU A 250 -19.97 1.67 19.71
C GLU A 250 -20.54 1.95 18.30
N PRO A 251 -21.87 1.92 18.15
CA PRO A 251 -22.53 2.39 16.92
C PRO A 251 -22.17 3.84 16.59
N LEU A 252 -22.01 4.13 15.30
CA LEU A 252 -21.74 5.50 14.83
C LEU A 252 -23.02 6.35 14.85
N GLU A 253 -22.98 7.46 15.59
CA GLU A 253 -24.07 8.44 15.62
C GLU A 253 -24.20 9.20 14.28
N PRO A 254 -25.43 9.61 13.89
CA PRO A 254 -25.64 10.46 12.72
C PRO A 254 -24.79 11.74 12.74
N GLY A 255 -24.13 12.04 11.62
CA GLY A 255 -23.31 13.25 11.48
C GLY A 255 -21.89 13.17 12.05
N VAL A 256 -21.46 12.03 12.59
CA VAL A 256 -20.06 11.78 12.98
C VAL A 256 -19.14 11.72 11.75
N LEU A 257 -19.60 11.07 10.68
CA LEU A 257 -18.84 10.95 9.44
C LEU A 257 -18.98 12.23 8.59
N PRO A 258 -17.87 12.86 8.15
CA PRO A 258 -17.94 14.06 7.33
C PRO A 258 -18.56 13.79 5.95
N PRO A 259 -19.29 14.76 5.37
CA PRO A 259 -19.99 14.60 4.10
C PRO A 259 -19.05 14.47 2.88
N SER A 260 -17.76 14.76 3.03
CA SER A 260 -16.73 14.64 2.00
C SER A 260 -16.35 13.19 1.66
N ILE A 261 -16.71 12.23 2.52
CA ILE A 261 -16.38 10.82 2.31
C ILE A 261 -17.17 10.29 1.10
N THR A 262 -16.43 9.83 0.10
CA THR A 262 -16.97 9.20 -1.11
C THR A 262 -16.73 7.69 -1.12
N LYS A 263 -15.72 7.21 -0.40
CA LYS A 263 -15.40 5.79 -0.25
C LYS A 263 -15.29 5.41 1.21
N LEU A 264 -16.10 4.45 1.65
CA LEU A 264 -16.14 3.98 3.02
C LEU A 264 -15.96 2.45 3.08
N THR A 265 -15.08 2.00 3.97
CA THR A 265 -14.90 0.57 4.26
C THR A 265 -15.08 0.30 5.75
N PHE A 266 -16.00 -0.59 6.10
CA PHE A 266 -16.21 -1.10 7.45
C PHE A 266 -15.57 -2.47 7.62
N THR A 267 -14.82 -2.67 8.71
CA THR A 267 -14.20 -3.96 9.03
C THR A 267 -14.63 -4.56 10.38
N SER A 268 -15.65 -3.97 10.99
CA SER A 268 -16.31 -4.47 12.20
C SER A 268 -17.81 -4.66 11.96
N SER A 269 -18.43 -5.50 12.76
CA SER A 269 -19.89 -5.75 12.80
C SER A 269 -20.70 -4.59 13.41
N SER A 270 -20.10 -3.40 13.52
CA SER A 270 -20.73 -2.25 14.17
C SER A 270 -21.99 -1.80 13.42
N LEU A 271 -23.08 -1.65 14.15
CA LEU A 271 -24.38 -1.21 13.64
C LEU A 271 -24.29 0.25 13.16
N PHE A 272 -24.75 0.52 11.94
CA PHE A 272 -25.06 1.87 11.45
C PHE A 272 -26.57 2.02 11.35
N THR A 273 -27.07 3.23 11.61
CA THR A 273 -28.51 3.53 11.52
C THR A 273 -28.77 4.57 10.43
N LYS A 274 -30.04 4.86 10.16
CA LYS A 274 -30.43 5.89 9.20
C LYS A 274 -29.76 7.22 9.53
N GLY A 275 -29.07 7.81 8.56
CA GLY A 275 -28.35 9.07 8.72
C GLY A 275 -26.92 8.96 9.25
N THR A 276 -26.43 7.75 9.57
CA THR A 276 -25.02 7.53 9.92
C THR A 276 -24.11 7.67 8.69
N LEU A 277 -24.54 7.21 7.52
CA LEU A 277 -23.73 7.25 6.30
C LEU A 277 -23.74 8.65 5.64
N PRO A 278 -22.60 9.12 5.11
CA PRO A 278 -22.50 10.39 4.39
C PRO A 278 -23.45 10.44 3.18
N PRO A 279 -24.11 11.59 2.93
CA PRO A 279 -25.13 11.71 1.88
C PRO A 279 -24.58 11.64 0.45
N PHE A 280 -23.26 11.82 0.26
CA PHE A 280 -22.59 11.78 -1.05
C PHE A 280 -21.72 10.53 -1.24
N LEU A 281 -21.88 9.52 -0.38
CA LEU A 281 -21.11 8.28 -0.44
C LEU A 281 -21.34 7.57 -1.79
N LYS A 282 -20.26 7.18 -2.46
CA LYS A 282 -20.27 6.52 -3.78
C LYS A 282 -19.94 5.04 -3.69
N GLU A 283 -19.00 4.67 -2.82
CA GLU A 283 -18.53 3.31 -2.63
C GLU A 283 -18.60 2.91 -1.16
N LEU A 284 -19.27 1.80 -0.88
CA LEU A 284 -19.39 1.21 0.45
C LEU A 284 -18.93 -0.25 0.41
N VAL A 285 -17.98 -0.58 1.27
CA VAL A 285 -17.40 -1.92 1.39
C VAL A 285 -17.57 -2.41 2.83
N PHE A 286 -18.13 -3.61 2.99
CA PHE A 286 -18.20 -4.31 4.26
C PHE A 286 -17.26 -5.52 4.23
N ASP A 287 -16.17 -5.52 5.01
CA ASP A 287 -15.23 -6.65 5.03
C ASP A 287 -15.77 -7.83 5.87
N TYR A 288 -16.35 -7.56 7.04
CA TYR A 288 -16.86 -8.57 7.98
C TYR A 288 -18.17 -8.08 8.62
N TYR A 289 -19.28 -8.30 7.93
CA TYR A 289 -20.61 -7.84 8.34
C TYR A 289 -21.65 -8.86 7.90
N ASN A 290 -22.55 -9.25 8.78
CA ASN A 290 -23.64 -10.19 8.48
C ASN A 290 -24.95 -9.83 9.20
N GLU A 291 -25.14 -8.55 9.54
CA GLU A 291 -26.36 -8.10 10.19
C GLU A 291 -27.37 -7.60 9.14
N PRO A 292 -28.68 -7.67 9.40
CA PRO A 292 -29.69 -7.12 8.49
C PRO A 292 -29.54 -5.61 8.28
N ILE A 293 -29.71 -5.15 7.03
CA ILE A 293 -29.64 -3.73 6.68
C ILE A 293 -31.05 -3.22 6.34
N SER A 294 -31.49 -2.15 7.00
CA SER A 294 -32.76 -1.50 6.68
C SER A 294 -32.66 -0.68 5.38
N LYS A 295 -33.73 -0.70 4.57
CA LYS A 295 -33.83 0.00 3.27
C LYS A 295 -33.49 1.49 3.30
N ASP A 296 -33.71 2.14 4.43
CA ASP A 296 -33.46 3.58 4.61
C ASP A 296 -32.03 3.91 5.06
N CYS A 297 -31.16 2.92 5.31
CA CYS A 297 -29.83 3.15 5.84
C CYS A 297 -28.80 3.52 4.75
N LEU A 298 -28.98 3.05 3.52
CA LEU A 298 -28.05 3.29 2.42
C LEU A 298 -28.36 4.62 1.71
N PRO A 299 -27.36 5.48 1.45
CA PRO A 299 -27.59 6.75 0.77
C PRO A 299 -27.93 6.50 -0.71
N THR A 300 -28.82 7.33 -1.26
CA THR A 300 -29.24 7.22 -2.67
C THR A 300 -28.12 7.56 -3.66
N SER A 301 -27.03 8.18 -3.20
CA SER A 301 -25.84 8.46 -4.01
C SER A 301 -24.97 7.23 -4.29
N LEU A 302 -25.21 6.11 -3.60
CA LEU A 302 -24.36 4.92 -3.61
C LEU A 302 -24.37 4.24 -4.98
N GLU A 303 -23.18 4.02 -5.55
CA GLU A 303 -23.01 3.40 -6.87
C GLU A 303 -22.35 2.02 -6.80
N ILE A 304 -21.51 1.79 -5.78
CA ILE A 304 -20.76 0.54 -5.58
C ILE A 304 -21.00 0.04 -4.16
N LEU A 305 -21.45 -1.20 -4.04
CA LEU A 305 -21.64 -1.89 -2.78
C LEU A 305 -20.93 -3.24 -2.85
N SER A 306 -20.06 -3.50 -1.89
CA SER A 306 -19.33 -4.76 -1.79
C SER A 306 -19.48 -5.35 -0.41
N PHE A 307 -19.87 -6.62 -0.35
CA PHE A 307 -19.87 -7.42 0.86
C PHE A 307 -18.72 -8.43 0.81
N GLY A 308 -18.05 -8.59 1.95
CA GLY A 308 -17.04 -9.61 2.16
C GLY A 308 -17.65 -10.98 2.40
N ASP A 309 -16.78 -11.95 2.67
CA ASP A 309 -17.10 -13.37 2.52
C ASP A 309 -18.25 -13.86 3.40
N VAL A 310 -18.48 -13.24 4.55
CA VAL A 310 -19.40 -13.72 5.60
C VAL A 310 -20.84 -13.18 5.51
N PHE A 311 -21.14 -12.28 4.56
CA PHE A 311 -22.47 -11.69 4.45
C PHE A 311 -23.46 -12.68 3.83
N ASP A 312 -24.58 -12.91 4.51
CA ASP A 312 -25.63 -13.87 4.15
C ASP A 312 -27.01 -13.36 4.59
N GLN A 313 -27.36 -12.13 4.18
CA GLN A 313 -28.67 -11.51 4.47
C GLN A 313 -29.46 -11.21 3.18
N PRO A 314 -30.82 -11.18 3.23
CA PRO A 314 -31.65 -10.84 2.08
C PRO A 314 -31.36 -9.44 1.52
N LEU A 315 -31.45 -9.24 0.20
CA LEU A 315 -31.02 -8.01 -0.49
C LEU A 315 -32.14 -6.97 -0.72
N ASN A 316 -33.24 -7.03 0.02
CA ASN A 316 -34.41 -6.15 -0.17
C ASN A 316 -34.20 -4.65 0.17
N PHE A 317 -32.96 -4.26 0.51
CA PHE A 317 -32.55 -2.93 0.94
C PHE A 317 -31.68 -2.17 -0.07
N ILE A 318 -31.32 -2.79 -1.20
CA ILE A 318 -30.38 -2.20 -2.17
C ILE A 318 -30.96 -0.92 -2.80
N PRO A 319 -30.20 0.19 -2.87
CA PRO A 319 -30.70 1.46 -3.40
C PRO A 319 -30.82 1.43 -4.94
N ASN A 320 -31.83 2.12 -5.46
CA ASN A 320 -32.17 2.14 -6.89
C ASN A 320 -31.08 2.69 -7.84
N ASN A 321 -30.03 3.33 -7.33
CA ASN A 321 -28.93 3.90 -8.13
C ASN A 321 -27.67 3.02 -8.17
N LEU A 322 -27.71 1.85 -7.53
CA LEU A 322 -26.55 0.96 -7.43
C LEU A 322 -26.15 0.41 -8.80
N LYS A 323 -24.90 0.62 -9.21
CA LYS A 323 -24.36 0.15 -10.49
C LYS A 323 -23.59 -1.15 -10.37
N LYS A 324 -22.90 -1.36 -9.24
CA LYS A 324 -22.06 -2.54 -8.99
C LYS A 324 -22.36 -3.16 -7.64
N LEU A 325 -22.55 -4.48 -7.63
CA LEU A 325 -22.74 -5.28 -6.43
C LEU A 325 -21.74 -6.43 -6.40
N THR A 326 -21.05 -6.61 -5.28
CA THR A 326 -20.22 -7.79 -5.02
C THR A 326 -20.73 -8.52 -3.78
N LEU A 327 -20.98 -9.82 -3.92
CA LEU A 327 -21.36 -10.73 -2.84
C LEU A 327 -20.20 -11.68 -2.52
N GLY A 328 -20.06 -12.01 -1.23
CA GLY A 328 -18.97 -12.84 -0.71
C GLY A 328 -19.21 -14.35 -0.85
N PHE A 329 -18.16 -15.12 -0.53
CA PHE A 329 -18.11 -16.60 -0.64
C PHE A 329 -19.23 -17.37 0.05
N PHE A 330 -19.78 -16.85 1.15
CA PHE A 330 -20.80 -17.56 1.94
C PHE A 330 -22.22 -17.03 1.75
N TYR A 331 -22.46 -16.14 0.79
CA TYR A 331 -23.82 -15.67 0.51
C TYR A 331 -24.67 -16.80 -0.08
N ASN A 332 -25.77 -17.14 0.57
CA ASN A 332 -26.64 -18.27 0.19
C ASN A 332 -28.14 -17.94 0.35
N GLN A 333 -28.51 -16.68 0.13
CA GLN A 333 -29.92 -16.27 0.10
C GLN A 333 -30.48 -16.26 -1.32
N ASN A 334 -31.79 -16.45 -1.44
CA ASN A 334 -32.50 -16.30 -2.71
C ASN A 334 -32.50 -14.83 -3.14
N ILE A 335 -32.29 -14.57 -4.43
CA ILE A 335 -32.41 -13.24 -5.03
C ILE A 335 -33.74 -13.20 -5.79
N ASN A 336 -34.73 -12.52 -5.22
CA ASN A 336 -36.09 -12.46 -5.77
C ASN A 336 -36.26 -11.29 -6.74
N VAL A 337 -37.34 -11.33 -7.51
CA VAL A 337 -37.73 -10.22 -8.40
C VAL A 337 -37.90 -8.94 -7.60
N GLY A 338 -37.12 -7.91 -7.96
CA GLY A 338 -37.14 -6.59 -7.31
C GLY A 338 -36.13 -6.39 -6.19
N ASP A 339 -35.37 -7.42 -5.78
CA ASP A 339 -34.29 -7.27 -4.80
C ASP A 339 -33.08 -6.50 -5.38
N LEU A 340 -32.81 -6.69 -6.67
CA LEU A 340 -31.76 -5.97 -7.39
C LEU A 340 -32.35 -4.84 -8.25
N PRO A 341 -31.76 -3.63 -8.24
CA PRO A 341 -32.29 -2.48 -8.97
C PRO A 341 -31.97 -2.58 -10.46
N SER A 342 -32.82 -1.98 -11.30
CA SER A 342 -32.64 -1.92 -12.76
C SER A 342 -31.47 -1.04 -13.23
N SER A 343 -30.79 -0.35 -12.31
CA SER A 343 -29.55 0.38 -12.59
C SER A 343 -28.30 -0.48 -12.45
N LEU A 344 -28.42 -1.72 -11.94
CA LEU A 344 -27.30 -2.62 -11.73
C LEU A 344 -26.74 -3.10 -13.07
N THR A 345 -25.44 -2.88 -13.29
CA THR A 345 -24.75 -3.20 -14.55
C THR A 345 -23.69 -4.30 -14.39
N SER A 346 -23.20 -4.48 -13.16
CA SER A 346 -22.12 -5.39 -12.81
C SER A 346 -22.45 -6.12 -11.52
N LEU A 347 -22.47 -7.45 -11.57
CA LEU A 347 -22.70 -8.34 -10.44
C LEU A 347 -21.51 -9.30 -10.32
N THR A 348 -20.85 -9.29 -9.16
CA THR A 348 -19.80 -10.25 -8.83
C THR A 348 -20.30 -11.20 -7.75
N LEU A 349 -20.19 -12.49 -8.04
CA LEU A 349 -20.59 -13.62 -7.22
C LEU A 349 -19.31 -14.41 -6.90
N ASN A 350 -18.91 -14.45 -5.64
CA ASN A 350 -17.77 -15.25 -5.18
C ASN A 350 -18.32 -16.52 -4.51
N GLY A 351 -17.92 -17.71 -4.93
CA GLY A 351 -18.40 -18.98 -4.38
C GLY A 351 -19.51 -19.66 -5.18
N TYR A 352 -20.15 -20.65 -4.58
CA TYR A 352 -21.15 -21.49 -5.22
C TYR A 352 -22.56 -20.88 -5.05
N TYR A 353 -23.19 -20.51 -6.17
CA TYR A 353 -24.56 -20.01 -6.18
C TYR A 353 -25.46 -20.95 -6.98
N ASN A 354 -26.74 -21.03 -6.59
CA ASN A 354 -27.74 -21.78 -7.34
C ASN A 354 -28.41 -20.87 -8.38
N PRO A 355 -28.21 -21.09 -9.70
CA PRO A 355 -28.80 -20.26 -10.74
C PRO A 355 -30.34 -20.26 -10.72
N ASP A 356 -30.95 -21.36 -10.29
CA ASP A 356 -32.40 -21.54 -10.28
C ASP A 356 -33.12 -20.65 -9.24
N THR A 357 -32.37 -20.11 -8.28
CA THR A 357 -32.90 -19.24 -7.20
C THR A 357 -32.50 -17.77 -7.38
N MET A 358 -32.02 -17.39 -8.56
CA MET A 358 -31.44 -16.08 -8.81
C MET A 358 -32.13 -15.32 -9.94
N HIS A 359 -32.89 -14.29 -9.57
CA HIS A 359 -33.47 -13.34 -10.52
C HIS A 359 -32.53 -12.15 -10.74
N ILE A 360 -31.71 -12.23 -11.79
CA ILE A 360 -30.84 -11.12 -12.23
C ILE A 360 -31.61 -10.18 -13.18
N PRO A 361 -31.59 -8.86 -12.97
CA PRO A 361 -32.15 -7.90 -13.92
C PRO A 361 -31.41 -7.88 -15.28
N ASP A 362 -32.15 -7.67 -16.38
CA ASP A 362 -31.60 -7.56 -17.74
C ASP A 362 -30.55 -6.43 -17.91
N SER A 363 -30.51 -5.48 -16.97
CA SER A 363 -29.52 -4.40 -16.96
C SER A 363 -28.09 -4.87 -16.67
N VAL A 364 -27.92 -6.08 -16.11
CA VAL A 364 -26.60 -6.63 -15.77
C VAL A 364 -25.90 -7.12 -17.04
N THR A 365 -24.87 -6.38 -17.46
CA THR A 365 -24.05 -6.70 -18.64
C THR A 365 -22.75 -7.40 -18.30
N GLU A 366 -22.33 -7.35 -17.03
CA GLU A 366 -21.10 -7.95 -16.54
C GLU A 366 -21.45 -8.84 -15.33
N LEU A 367 -21.41 -10.16 -15.53
CA LEU A 367 -21.54 -11.15 -14.47
C LEU A 367 -20.18 -11.84 -14.28
N ILE A 368 -19.60 -11.72 -13.09
CA ILE A 368 -18.32 -12.33 -12.74
C ILE A 368 -18.58 -13.39 -11.67
N GLU A 369 -18.22 -14.64 -11.98
CA GLU A 369 -18.32 -15.78 -11.07
C GLU A 369 -16.90 -16.25 -10.72
N ASN A 370 -16.54 -16.17 -9.44
CA ASN A 370 -15.26 -16.65 -8.93
C ASN A 370 -15.49 -17.91 -8.09
N TYR A 371 -15.04 -19.06 -8.59
CA TYR A 371 -15.20 -20.37 -7.96
C TYR A 371 -14.07 -20.72 -6.97
#